data_AF-A0A3B1DK59-F1
#
_entry.id   AF-A0A3B1DK59-F1
#
_cell.length_a   1.000
_cell.length_b   1.000
_cell.length_c   1.000
_cell.angle_alpha   90.00
_cell.angle_beta   90.00
_cell.angle_gamma   90.00
#
_symmetry.space_group_name_H-M   'P 1'
#
loop_
_entity.id
_entity.type
_entity.pdbx_description
1 polymer ?
#
loop_
_entity_poly.entity_id
_entity_poly.type
_entity_poly.pdbx_seq_one_letter_code
_entity_poly.pdbx_strand_id
1 'polypeptide(L)' 'GENSETIRRAVCHNMAWAGIELDTEKNKSVKGEASISSENSSAEVWVIPTNEELVVAHQTAAIINEK' A
#
# COMPACT_ATOMS: atom_id res chain seq x y z
N GLY A 1 3.37 6.11 -4.65
CA GLY A 1 2.28 5.32 -4.04
C GLY A 1 1.62 6.09 -2.92
N GLU A 2 2.39 6.53 -1.93
CA GLU A 2 1.90 7.02 -0.63
C GLU A 2 1.11 8.33 -0.67
N ASN A 3 1.59 9.31 -1.44
CA ASN A 3 1.09 10.69 -1.33
C ASN A 3 0.08 11.10 -2.41
N SER A 4 0.06 10.42 -3.55
CA SER A 4 -0.73 10.84 -4.70
C SER A 4 -1.97 9.97 -4.87
N GLU A 5 -3.11 10.46 -4.38
CA GLU A 5 -4.42 9.84 -4.60
C GLU A 5 -4.79 9.74 -6.09
N THR A 6 -4.38 10.72 -6.89
CA THR A 6 -4.66 10.79 -8.33
C THR A 6 -3.92 9.69 -9.08
N ILE A 7 -2.65 9.46 -8.76
CA ILE A 7 -1.86 8.38 -9.36
C ILE A 7 -2.40 7.02 -8.93
N ARG A 8 -2.70 6.80 -7.64
CA ARG A 8 -3.30 5.54 -7.18
C ARG A 8 -4.61 5.23 -7.92
N ARG A 9 -5.49 6.25 -8.02
CA ARG A 9 -6.74 6.14 -8.75
C ARG A 9 -6.54 5.80 -10.22
N ALA A 10 -5.59 6.45 -10.89
CA ALA A 10 -5.31 6.22 -12.30
C ALA A 10 -4.74 4.82 -12.56
N VAL A 11 -3.83 4.34 -11.70
CA VAL A 11 -3.22 3.01 -11.82
C VAL A 11 -4.25 1.91 -11.62
N CYS A 12 -5.11 2.04 -10.59
CA CYS A 12 -6.12 1.04 -10.30
C CYS A 12 -7.40 1.18 -11.14
N HIS A 13 -7.46 2.17 -12.04
CA HIS A 13 -8.62 2.37 -12.90
C HIS A 13 -8.78 1.19 -13.86
N ASN A 14 -10.02 0.71 -14.01
CA ASN A 14 -10.36 -0.39 -14.91
C ASN A 14 -9.60 -1.71 -14.64
N MET A 15 -9.23 -1.96 -13.38
CA MET A 15 -8.59 -3.21 -12.94
C MET A 15 -9.56 -4.24 -12.33
N ALA A 16 -10.87 -4.07 -12.54
CA ALA A 16 -11.89 -4.99 -12.03
C ALA A 16 -11.69 -6.44 -12.53
N TRP A 17 -11.14 -6.62 -13.74
CA TRP A 17 -10.78 -7.94 -14.27
C TRP A 17 -9.71 -8.67 -13.44
N ALA A 18 -8.89 -7.93 -12.69
CA ALA A 18 -7.89 -8.44 -11.76
C ALA A 18 -8.41 -8.45 -10.31
N GLY A 19 -9.69 -8.17 -10.09
CA GLY A 19 -10.31 -8.12 -8.77
C GLY A 19 -9.99 -6.86 -7.95
N ILE A 20 -9.48 -5.81 -8.58
CA ILE A 20 -9.09 -4.55 -7.92
C ILE A 20 -10.18 -3.49 -8.15
N GLU A 21 -10.77 -3.02 -7.06
CA GLU A 21 -11.70 -1.89 -7.05
C GLU A 21 -11.40 -0.97 -5.85
N LEU A 22 -11.12 0.30 -6.11
CA LEU A 22 -10.79 1.28 -5.05
C LEU A 22 -12.03 1.93 -4.46
N ASP A 23 -12.03 2.08 -3.14
CA ASP A 23 -12.90 3.02 -2.44
C ASP A 23 -12.37 4.45 -2.64
N THR A 24 -13.21 5.31 -3.22
CA THR A 24 -12.81 6.67 -3.57
C THR A 24 -12.52 7.53 -2.34
N GLU A 25 -13.29 7.38 -1.26
CA GLU A 25 -13.15 8.20 -0.06
C GLU A 25 -11.98 7.70 0.80
N LYS A 26 -11.79 6.39 0.93
CA LYS A 26 -10.58 5.84 1.56
C LYS A 26 -9.33 6.27 0.82
N ASN A 27 -9.33 6.22 -0.52
CA ASN A 27 -8.18 6.64 -1.32
C ASN A 27 -7.85 8.13 -1.19
N LYS A 28 -8.84 9.02 -1.03
CA LYS A 28 -8.64 10.46 -0.80
C LYS A 28 -8.11 10.76 0.61
N SER A 29 -8.56 10.02 1.60
CA SER A 29 -8.32 10.29 3.03
C SER A 29 -7.11 9.56 3.63
N VAL A 30 -6.34 8.83 2.82
CA VAL A 30 -5.17 8.05 3.26
C VAL A 30 -4.21 8.90 4.09
N LYS A 31 -3.88 8.38 5.27
CA LYS A 31 -2.77 8.85 6.11
C LYS A 31 -2.07 7.64 6.71
N GLY A 32 -0.76 7.54 6.49
CA GLY A 32 0.01 6.38 6.96
C GLY A 32 -0.43 5.08 6.28
N GLU A 33 -0.40 3.99 7.04
CA GLU A 33 -0.83 2.66 6.58
C GLU A 33 -2.36 2.55 6.58
N ALA A 34 -2.96 2.30 5.42
CA ALA A 34 -4.40 2.19 5.28
C ALA A 34 -4.84 1.34 4.08
N SER A 35 -5.94 0.60 4.26
CA SER A 35 -6.65 -0.04 3.17
C SER A 35 -7.45 0.97 2.35
N ILE A 36 -7.39 0.83 1.03
CA ILE A 36 -8.12 1.66 0.06
C ILE A 36 -9.00 0.82 -0.89
N SER A 37 -9.14 -0.48 -0.65
CA SER A 37 -10.07 -1.32 -1.41
C SER A 37 -11.53 -1.03 -1.03
N SER A 38 -12.39 -1.09 -2.05
CA SER A 38 -13.85 -1.12 -1.88
C SER A 38 -14.29 -2.47 -1.29
N GLU A 39 -15.52 -2.54 -0.81
CA GLU A 39 -16.12 -3.78 -0.30
C GLU A 39 -16.35 -4.83 -1.41
N ASN A 40 -16.39 -4.41 -2.68
CA ASN A 40 -16.56 -5.29 -3.83
C ASN A 40 -15.22 -5.82 -4.38
N SER A 41 -14.10 -5.27 -3.92
CA SER A 41 -12.77 -5.68 -4.36
C SER A 41 -12.45 -7.07 -3.83
N SER A 42 -12.12 -8.02 -4.72
CA SER A 42 -11.68 -9.36 -4.31
C SER A 42 -10.20 -9.42 -3.96
N ALA A 43 -9.42 -8.41 -4.38
CA ALA A 43 -8.05 -8.18 -3.95
C ALA A 43 -8.00 -6.99 -2.99
N GLU A 44 -7.24 -7.11 -1.90
CA GLU A 44 -6.99 -5.98 -1.02
C GLU A 44 -5.98 -5.01 -1.65
N VAL A 45 -6.22 -3.72 -1.48
CA VAL A 45 -5.29 -2.67 -1.91
C VAL A 45 -4.95 -1.81 -0.72
N TRP A 46 -3.66 -1.72 -0.43
CA TRP A 46 -3.12 -0.99 0.72
C TRP A 46 -2.14 0.09 0.29
N VAL A 47 -2.15 1.20 1.02
CA VAL A 47 -1.05 2.14 1.04
C VAL A 47 -0.24 1.86 2.28
N ILE A 48 1.05 1.55 2.10
CA ILE A 48 1.98 1.25 3.18
C ILE A 48 3.17 2.19 3.00
N PRO A 49 3.41 3.14 3.92
CA PRO A 49 4.60 3.96 3.89
C PRO A 49 5.85 3.10 3.99
N THR A 50 6.82 3.32 3.10
CA THR A 50 8.11 2.67 3.24
C THR A 50 8.88 3.25 4.44
N ASN A 51 9.70 2.42 5.07
CA ASN A 51 10.68 2.86 6.08
C ASN A 51 12.00 2.14 5.80
N GLU A 52 12.81 2.77 4.96
CA GLU A 52 14.06 2.18 4.48
C GLU A 52 15.08 2.02 5.62
N GLU A 53 15.13 2.98 6.55
CA GLU A 53 16.01 2.93 7.71
C GLU A 53 15.69 1.74 8.62
N LEU A 54 14.39 1.46 8.84
CA LEU A 54 13.94 0.31 9.63
C LEU A 54 14.32 -1.02 8.95
N VAL A 55 14.19 -1.10 7.62
CA VAL A 55 14.60 -2.28 6.85
C VAL A 55 16.10 -2.52 7.01
N VAL A 56 16.93 -1.48 6.83
CA VAL A 56 18.39 -1.59 7.00
C VAL A 56 18.75 -1.96 8.43
N ALA A 57 18.09 -1.38 9.43
CA ALA A 57 18.33 -1.71 10.84
C ALA A 57 18.00 -3.17 11.16
N HIS A 58 16.87 -3.69 10.66
CA HIS A 58 16.50 -5.10 10.83
C HIS A 58 17.46 -6.05 10.13
N GLN A 59 17.85 -5.74 8.88
CA GLN A 59 18.83 -6.54 8.14
C GLN A 59 20.20 -6.56 8.84
N THR A 60 20.65 -5.40 9.32
CA THR A 60 21.90 -5.29 10.09
C THR A 60 21.85 -6.11 11.37
N ALA A 61 20.75 -5.99 12.13
CA ALA A 61 20.55 -6.76 13.35
C ALA A 61 20.49 -8.27 13.09
N ALA A 62 19.88 -8.70 11.98
CA ALA A 62 19.86 -10.11 11.60
C ALA A 62 21.28 -10.66 11.38
N ILE A 63 22.11 -9.96 10.60
CA ILE A 63 23.50 -10.35 10.33
C ILE A 63 24.34 -10.41 11.62
N ILE A 64 24.18 -9.42 12.52
CA ILE A 64 24.92 -9.41 13.80
C ILE A 64 24.52 -10.59 14.70
N ASN A 65 23.29 -11.08 14.58
CA ASN A 65 22.75 -12.18 15.39
C ASN A 65 22.91 -13.57 14.74
N GLU A 66 23.43 -13.67 13.52
CA GLU A 66 23.80 -14.94 12.91
C GLU A 66 25.01 -15.54 13.66
N LYS A 67 24.83 -16.72 14.26
CA LYS A 67 25.88 -17.47 14.97
C LYS A 67 26.66 -18.37 14.04
#